data_AF-A0A5K1I541-F1
#
_entry.id   AF-A0A5K1I541-F1
#
_cell.length_a   1.000
_cell.length_b   1.000
_cell.length_c   1.000
_cell.angle_alpha   90.00
_cell.angle_beta   90.00
_cell.angle_gamma   90.00
#
_symmetry.space_group_name_H-M   'P 1'
#
loop_
_entity.id
_entity.type
_entity.pdbx_description
1 polymer ?
#
loop_
_entity_poly.entity_id
_entity_poly.type
_entity_poly.pdbx_seq_one_letter_code
_entity_poly.pdbx_strand_id
1 'polypeptide(L)' 'MLGDIIIAEPNAYIAFAGKRVIEQTLKKTVPEGSQVAEYYSIRVYLIQSYR' A
#
# COMPACT_ATOMS: atom_id res chain seq x y z
N MET A 1 2.26 9.57 6.09
CA MET A 1 2.79 8.38 6.79
C MET A 1 4.18 8.75 7.26
N LEU A 2 4.35 9.06 8.55
CA LEU A 2 5.61 9.56 9.13
C LEU A 2 5.94 8.75 10.40
N GLY A 3 6.01 7.43 10.25
CA GLY A 3 6.52 6.54 11.29
C GLY A 3 7.95 6.14 10.97
N ASP A 4 8.79 5.99 12.00
CA ASP A 4 10.16 5.47 11.84
C ASP A 4 10.16 4.03 11.30
N ILE A 5 9.14 3.24 11.68
CA ILE A 5 8.89 1.89 11.19
C ILE A 5 7.39 1.78 10.88
N ILE A 6 7.07 1.24 9.70
CA ILE A 6 5.70 0.97 9.27
C ILE A 6 5.59 -0.53 9.03
N ILE A 7 4.66 -1.16 9.72
CA ILE A 7 4.36 -2.58 9.61
C ILE A 7 2.98 -2.69 8.96
N ALA A 8 2.87 -3.53 7.94
CA ALA A 8 1.62 -3.76 7.22
C ALA A 8 1.39 -5.26 7.03
N GLU A 9 0.12 -5.64 6.93
CA GLU A 9 -0.27 -7.00 6.55
C GLU A 9 0.04 -7.28 5.07
N PRO A 10 0.22 -8.55 4.66
CA PRO A 10 0.37 -8.89 3.25
C PRO A 10 -0.82 -8.37 2.43
N ASN A 11 -0.56 -7.85 1.22
CA ASN A 11 -1.55 -7.24 0.33
C ASN A 11 -2.23 -5.97 0.87
N ALA A 12 -1.72 -5.37 1.96
CA ALA A 12 -2.29 -4.12 2.46
C ALA A 12 -2.22 -3.02 1.39
N TYR A 13 -3.32 -2.29 1.20
CA TYR A 13 -3.39 -1.18 0.26
C TYR A 13 -2.82 0.10 0.87
N ILE A 14 -1.74 0.60 0.29
CA ILE A 14 -0.96 1.72 0.79
C ILE A 14 -0.79 2.74 -0.34
N ALA A 15 -1.34 3.93 -0.15
CA ALA A 15 -1.25 5.02 -1.09
C ALA A 15 -1.47 6.38 -0.41
N PHE A 16 -0.87 7.43 -0.97
CA PHE A 16 -1.17 8.81 -0.57
C PHE A 16 -2.55 9.28 -1.08
N ALA A 17 -2.92 8.85 -2.29
CA ALA A 17 -4.21 9.14 -2.91
C ALA A 17 -4.80 7.84 -3.49
N GLY A 18 -6.12 7.69 -3.40
CA GLY A 18 -6.82 6.53 -3.95
C GLY A 18 -6.72 6.48 -5.48
N LYS A 19 -6.78 5.26 -6.04
CA LYS A 19 -6.73 4.99 -7.49
C LYS A 19 -7.60 5.96 -8.31
N ARG A 20 -8.86 6.14 -7.92
CA ARG A 20 -9.81 7.05 -8.60
C ARG A 20 -9.28 8.48 -8.73
N VAL A 21 -8.71 9.03 -7.66
CA VAL A 21 -8.21 10.41 -7.65
C VAL A 21 -7.00 10.55 -8.58
N ILE A 22 -6.10 9.55 -8.59
CA ILE A 22 -4.92 9.54 -9.45
C ILE A 22 -5.32 9.47 -10.93
N GLU A 23 -6.25 8.57 -11.27
CA GLU A 23 -6.70 8.39 -12.65
C GLU A 23 -7.43 9.61 -13.17
N GLN A 24 -8.29 10.24 -12.36
CA GLN A 24 -8.99 11.46 -12.72
C GLN A 24 -8.04 12.65 -12.93
N THR A 25 -6.99 12.75 -12.10
CA THR A 25 -6.04 13.87 -12.16
C THR A 25 -5.02 13.72 -13.29
N LEU A 26 -4.45 12.52 -13.45
CA LEU A 26 -3.36 12.27 -14.40
C LEU A 26 -3.86 11.75 -15.76
N LYS A 27 -5.14 11.40 -15.88
CA LYS A 27 -5.76 10.79 -17.08
C LYS A 27 -5.00 9.54 -17.57
N LYS A 28 -4.43 8.79 -16.63
CA LYS A 28 -3.67 7.56 -16.86
C LYS A 28 -4.18 6.48 -15.92
N THR A 29 -4.19 5.23 -16.37
CA THR A 29 -4.55 4.09 -15.53
C THR A 29 -3.47 3.85 -14.48
N VAL A 30 -3.90 3.58 -13.25
CA VAL A 30 -2.96 3.18 -12.18
C VAL A 30 -2.62 1.71 -12.39
N PRO A 31 -1.33 1.35 -12.51
CA PRO A 31 -0.91 -0.04 -12.68
C PRO A 31 -1.40 -0.92 -11.53
N GLU A 32 -1.82 -2.13 -11.84
CA GLU A 32 -2.24 -3.10 -10.84
C GLU A 32 -1.08 -3.44 -9.89
N GLY A 33 -1.37 -3.58 -8.60
CA GLY A 33 -0.36 -3.84 -7.58
C GLY A 33 0.54 -2.65 -7.22
N SER A 34 0.46 -1.50 -7.90
CA SER A 34 1.29 -0.33 -7.57
C SER A 34 1.04 0.27 -6.18
N GLN A 35 -0.06 -0.13 -5.55
CA GLN A 35 -0.51 0.37 -4.25
C GLN A 35 -0.58 -0.74 -3.20
N VAL A 36 0.00 -1.92 -3.45
CA VAL A 36 0.14 -2.96 -2.42
C VAL A 36 1.43 -2.76 -1.64
N ALA A 37 1.46 -3.17 -0.36
CA ALA A 37 2.60 -3.00 0.53
C ALA A 37 3.92 -3.56 -0.04
N GLU A 38 3.83 -4.63 -0.81
CA GLU A 38 4.95 -5.30 -1.48
C GLU A 38 5.62 -4.41 -2.54
N TYR A 39 4.88 -3.48 -3.17
CA TYR A 39 5.44 -2.53 -4.13
C TYR A 39 6.44 -1.57 -3.48
N TYR A 40 6.20 -1.18 -2.23
CA TYR A 40 7.01 -0.21 -1.50
C TYR A 40 8.08 -0.85 -0.60
N SER A 41 8.32 -2.16 -0.74
CA SER A 41 9.26 -2.92 0.12
C SER A 41 9.00 -2.71 1.62
N ILE A 42 7.74 -2.56 1.99
CA ILE A 42 7.35 -2.43 3.40
C ILE A 42 7.58 -3.78 4.08
N ARG A 43 8.18 -3.77 5.27
CA ARG A 43 8.42 -5.01 6.02
C ARG A 43 7.08 -5.56 6.49
N VAL A 44 6.64 -6.60 5.80
CA VAL A 44 5.45 -7.36 6.16
C VAL A 44 5.82 -8.31 7.29
N TYR A 45 5.26 -8.07 8.47
CA TYR A 45 5.36 -9.00 9.58
C TYR A 45 4.03 -9.72 9.73
N LEU A 46 4.05 -11.05 9.66
CA LEU A 46 2.91 -11.85 10.07
C LEU A 46 2.80 -11.74 11.59
N ILE A 47 1.92 -10.85 12.06
CA ILE A 47 1.45 -10.89 13.43
C ILE A 47 0.52 -12.10 13.49
N GLN A 48 1.10 -13.28 13.66
CA GLN A 48 0.35 -14.50 13.94
C GLN A 48 -0.44 -14.21 15.21
N SER A 49 -1.74 -13.97 15.04
CA SER A 49 -2.68 -13.77 16.13
C SER A 49 -2.74 -15.11 16.87
N TYR A 50 -2.01 -15.22 17.99
CA TYR A 50 -2.14 -16.35 18.89
C TYR A 50 -3.58 -16.37 19.38
N ARG A 51 -4.37 -17.29 18.82
CA ARG A 51 -5.55 -17.84 19.48
C ARG A 51 -5.10 -18.92 20.45
#